data_AF-A0AAD6CUI9-F1
#
_entry.id   AF-A0AAD6CUI9-F1
#
_cell.length_a   1.000
_cell.length_b   1.000
_cell.length_c   1.000
_cell.angle_alpha   90.00
_cell.angle_beta   90.00
_cell.angle_gamma   90.00
#
_symmetry.space_group_name_H-M   'P 1'
#
loop_
_entity.id
_entity.type
_entity.pdbx_description
1 polymer ?
#
loop_
_entity_poly.entity_id
_entity_poly.type
_entity_poly.pdbx_seq_one_letter_code
_entity_poly.pdbx_strand_id
1 'polypeptide(L)'
;MKLFKFTLLAIGLGGSLVHSQGYSSECTDMSLIDSWLIGTCPTDDGTGEITSSVYLPNKIENSEGTLKWKIDGSYWSSCDDCELVDSGSTLQCYCDGTYASEDGTTTLNLETYIANYDGHLLSNLTGAITSIPTNSSYAVPTNFDVELELSSENNTCSVLGAYLTLNDPTDCYYLNLGVEYTWACGTSVDNEGWEIVGFAAEDCSGDAVATYTPSNVNTCLTFSTGVQAFSITPLWNAD
;
A
#
# COMPACT_ATOMS: atom_id res chain seq x y z
N MET A 1 -44.21 -47.27 -9.86
CA MET A 1 -43.99 -45.82 -9.79
C MET A 1 -42.50 -45.60 -9.52
N LYS A 2 -41.70 -45.27 -10.53
CA LYS A 2 -40.25 -45.04 -10.39
C LYS A 2 -40.03 -43.56 -10.06
N LEU A 3 -39.49 -43.29 -8.87
CA LEU A 3 -39.09 -41.96 -8.42
C LEU A 3 -37.85 -41.51 -9.21
N PHE A 4 -37.97 -40.49 -10.03
CA PHE A 4 -36.81 -39.80 -10.62
C PHE A 4 -36.23 -38.84 -9.57
N LYS A 5 -35.02 -39.11 -9.11
CA LYS A 5 -34.20 -38.11 -8.40
C LYS A 5 -33.65 -37.14 -9.44
N PHE A 6 -34.11 -35.89 -9.39
CA PHE A 6 -33.44 -34.78 -10.04
C PHE A 6 -32.26 -34.35 -9.15
N THR A 7 -31.05 -34.63 -9.60
CA THR A 7 -29.84 -34.00 -9.04
C THR A 7 -29.76 -32.61 -9.65
N LEU A 8 -29.94 -31.58 -8.83
CA LEU A 8 -29.67 -30.19 -9.21
C LEU A 8 -28.14 -30.04 -9.30
N LEU A 9 -27.63 -29.81 -10.50
CA LEU A 9 -26.23 -29.44 -10.71
C LEU A 9 -26.14 -27.92 -10.47
N ALA A 10 -25.57 -27.50 -9.35
CA ALA A 10 -25.21 -26.10 -9.14
C ALA A 10 -23.97 -25.81 -10.00
N ILE A 11 -24.17 -25.11 -11.11
CA ILE A 11 -23.09 -24.54 -11.91
C ILE A 11 -22.53 -23.37 -11.09
N GLY A 12 -21.32 -23.52 -10.57
CA GLY A 12 -20.55 -22.44 -9.97
C GLY A 12 -20.20 -21.41 -11.03
N LEU A 13 -21.11 -20.45 -11.24
CA LEU A 13 -20.76 -19.17 -11.82
C LEU A 13 -19.88 -18.47 -10.78
N GLY A 14 -18.65 -18.11 -11.15
CA GLY A 14 -17.85 -17.18 -10.38
C GLY A 14 -18.64 -15.88 -10.26
N GLY A 15 -19.36 -15.75 -9.16
CA GLY A 15 -20.15 -14.58 -8.87
C GLY A 15 -19.18 -13.46 -8.53
N SER A 16 -19.22 -12.38 -9.31
CA SER A 16 -18.68 -11.11 -8.86
C SER A 16 -19.30 -10.79 -7.50
N LEU A 17 -18.47 -10.47 -6.51
CA LEU A 17 -18.95 -10.03 -5.20
C LEU A 17 -19.82 -8.77 -5.42
N VAL A 18 -21.07 -8.82 -4.97
CA VAL A 18 -22.05 -7.76 -5.21
C VAL A 18 -21.75 -6.61 -4.26
N HIS A 19 -21.38 -5.47 -4.85
CA HIS A 19 -21.03 -4.21 -4.21
C HIS A 19 -22.18 -3.61 -3.38
N SER A 20 -21.90 -3.24 -2.12
CA SER A 20 -22.65 -2.22 -1.38
C SER A 20 -22.28 -0.84 -1.95
N GLN A 21 -23.25 0.00 -2.29
CA GLN A 21 -22.95 1.32 -2.85
C GLN A 21 -22.24 2.20 -1.83
N GLY A 22 -21.01 2.61 -2.18
CA GLY A 22 -20.23 3.66 -1.53
C GLY A 22 -19.72 3.32 -0.12
N TYR A 23 -18.43 2.98 -0.02
CA TYR A 23 -17.79 2.63 1.26
C TYR A 23 -17.93 3.74 2.32
N SER A 24 -17.97 5.01 1.90
CA SER A 24 -18.02 6.14 2.83
C SER A 24 -19.31 6.20 3.65
N SER A 25 -20.36 5.52 3.19
CA SER A 25 -21.66 5.47 3.86
C SER A 25 -21.76 4.40 4.95
N GLU A 26 -20.86 3.42 4.92
CA GLU A 26 -20.87 2.25 5.82
C GLU A 26 -19.60 2.11 6.66
N CYS A 27 -18.46 2.59 6.17
CA CYS A 27 -17.21 2.62 6.93
C CYS A 27 -17.15 3.83 7.86
N THR A 28 -16.39 3.69 8.95
CA THR A 28 -16.10 4.74 9.92
C THR A 28 -14.62 5.07 9.94
N ASP A 29 -14.26 6.11 10.68
CA ASP A 29 -12.87 6.52 10.93
C ASP A 29 -12.06 6.76 9.64
N MET A 30 -12.75 7.25 8.61
CA MET A 30 -12.14 7.60 7.33
C MET A 30 -11.07 8.67 7.52
N SER A 31 -9.86 8.40 7.05
CA SER A 31 -8.74 9.34 7.12
C SER A 31 -7.80 9.19 5.93
N LEU A 32 -7.01 10.23 5.68
CA LEU A 32 -5.92 10.24 4.72
C LEU A 32 -4.64 10.56 5.49
N ILE A 33 -3.70 9.63 5.52
CA ILE A 33 -2.40 9.78 6.17
C ILE A 33 -1.34 9.32 5.18
N ASP A 34 -0.36 10.17 4.86
CA ASP A 34 0.72 9.85 3.90
C ASP A 34 0.24 9.23 2.58
N SER A 35 -0.88 9.77 2.06
CA SER A 35 -1.54 9.31 0.83
C SER A 35 -2.19 7.90 0.89
N TRP A 36 -2.32 7.34 2.10
CA TRP A 36 -3.14 6.16 2.38
C TRP A 36 -4.56 6.56 2.77
N LEU A 37 -5.54 6.14 2.00
CA LEU A 37 -6.94 6.15 2.42
C LEU A 37 -7.12 5.05 3.46
N ILE A 38 -7.54 5.38 4.67
CA ILE A 38 -7.75 4.43 5.77
C ILE A 38 -9.21 4.48 6.18
N GLY A 39 -9.80 3.33 6.47
CA GLY A 39 -11.14 3.24 7.01
C GLY A 39 -11.38 1.94 7.77
N THR A 40 -12.33 1.98 8.69
CA THR A 40 -12.83 0.80 9.42
C THR A 40 -14.18 0.43 8.85
N CYS A 41 -14.27 -0.72 8.20
CA CYS A 41 -15.46 -1.11 7.46
C CYS A 41 -16.11 -2.36 8.07
N PRO A 42 -17.45 -2.46 8.05
CA PRO A 42 -18.16 -3.64 8.51
C PRO A 42 -17.92 -4.82 7.56
N THR A 43 -17.82 -6.00 8.15
CA THR A 43 -17.85 -7.30 7.45
C THR A 43 -19.25 -7.59 6.91
N ASP A 44 -19.34 -8.37 5.82
CA ASP A 44 -20.60 -8.66 5.12
C ASP A 44 -21.56 -9.48 6.00
N ASP A 45 -21.01 -10.29 6.91
CA ASP A 45 -21.80 -11.06 7.88
C ASP A 45 -22.27 -10.24 9.09
N GLY A 46 -21.82 -8.98 9.20
CA GLY A 46 -22.17 -8.04 10.26
C GLY A 46 -21.63 -8.42 11.64
N THR A 47 -20.66 -9.32 11.72
CA THR A 47 -20.14 -9.84 13.00
C THR A 47 -18.93 -9.06 13.52
N GLY A 48 -18.30 -8.25 12.67
CA GLY A 48 -17.16 -7.43 13.04
C GLY A 48 -16.86 -6.33 12.03
N GLU A 49 -15.76 -5.64 12.30
CA GLU A 49 -15.23 -4.55 11.48
C GLU A 49 -13.74 -4.82 11.23
N ILE A 50 -13.23 -4.33 10.10
CA ILE A 50 -11.83 -4.44 9.72
C ILE A 50 -11.32 -3.04 9.36
N THR A 51 -10.22 -2.63 9.98
CA THR A 51 -9.46 -1.46 9.54
C THR A 51 -8.51 -1.88 8.43
N SER A 52 -8.60 -1.20 7.30
CA SER A 52 -7.79 -1.43 6.11
C SER A 52 -7.42 -0.12 5.42
N SER A 53 -6.52 -0.17 4.46
CA SER A 53 -6.09 1.01 3.73
C SER A 53 -5.86 0.78 2.24
N VAL A 54 -5.97 1.84 1.45
CA VAL A 54 -5.66 1.85 0.03
C VAL A 54 -4.59 2.90 -0.24
N TYR A 55 -3.47 2.50 -0.86
CA TYR A 55 -2.43 3.43 -1.29
C TYR A 55 -2.92 4.17 -2.54
N LEU A 56 -3.23 5.46 -2.41
CA LEU A 56 -3.78 6.24 -3.52
C LEU A 56 -2.78 6.56 -4.65
N PRO A 57 -1.48 6.78 -4.38
CA PRO A 57 -0.50 7.08 -5.42
C PRO A 57 -0.39 6.06 -6.55
N ASN A 58 -0.56 4.76 -6.28
CA ASN A 58 -0.52 3.74 -7.33
C ASN A 58 -1.84 3.63 -8.13
N LYS A 59 -2.84 4.46 -7.83
CA LYS A 59 -4.18 4.44 -8.45
C LYS A 59 -4.58 5.77 -9.08
N ILE A 60 -3.93 6.88 -8.73
CA ILE A 60 -4.33 8.24 -9.13
C ILE A 60 -3.13 8.99 -9.71
N GLU A 61 -3.34 9.68 -10.82
CA GLU A 61 -2.40 10.65 -11.41
C GLU A 61 -2.93 12.08 -11.31
N ASN A 62 -2.01 13.03 -11.42
CA ASN A 62 -2.32 14.39 -11.84
C ASN A 62 -2.19 14.50 -13.37
N SER A 63 -3.29 14.80 -14.05
CA SER A 63 -3.31 15.08 -15.48
C SER A 63 -3.61 16.55 -15.71
N GLU A 64 -2.55 17.36 -15.81
CA GLU A 64 -2.61 18.80 -16.12
C GLU A 64 -3.49 19.59 -15.12
N GLY A 65 -3.27 19.42 -13.82
CA GLY A 65 -4.01 20.09 -12.75
C GLY A 65 -5.33 19.39 -12.38
N THR A 66 -5.56 18.17 -12.86
CA THR A 66 -6.80 17.40 -12.62
C THR A 66 -6.50 15.99 -12.18
N LEU A 67 -7.04 15.57 -11.03
CA LEU A 67 -6.92 14.19 -10.54
C LEU A 67 -7.66 13.23 -11.47
N LYS A 68 -7.01 12.13 -11.85
CA LYS A 68 -7.62 11.06 -12.65
C LYS A 68 -7.14 9.70 -12.19
N TRP A 69 -7.97 8.69 -12.40
CA TRP A 69 -7.60 7.30 -12.16
C TRP A 69 -6.58 6.82 -13.18
N LYS A 70 -5.45 6.33 -12.69
CA LYS A 70 -4.39 5.70 -13.49
C LYS A 70 -3.50 4.85 -12.58
N ILE A 71 -3.25 3.62 -13.03
CA ILE A 71 -2.29 2.72 -12.39
C ILE A 71 -0.90 3.37 -12.42
N ASP A 72 -0.21 3.36 -11.28
CA ASP A 72 1.11 3.98 -11.10
C ASP A 72 1.10 5.48 -11.45
N GLY A 73 0.03 6.17 -11.07
CA GLY A 73 -0.20 7.56 -11.44
C GLY A 73 0.64 8.58 -10.68
N SER A 74 1.01 8.27 -9.44
CA SER A 74 1.86 9.08 -8.55
C SER A 74 1.46 10.55 -8.43
N TYR A 75 0.17 10.85 -8.26
CA TYR A 75 -0.33 12.23 -8.23
C TYR A 75 0.39 13.14 -7.22
N TRP A 76 0.81 12.60 -6.07
CA TRP A 76 1.52 13.29 -4.99
C TRP A 76 2.82 13.98 -5.44
N SER A 77 3.43 13.57 -6.55
CA SER A 77 4.64 14.23 -7.06
C SER A 77 4.40 15.64 -7.59
N SER A 78 3.12 16.04 -7.74
CA SER A 78 2.69 17.30 -8.35
C SER A 78 1.35 17.81 -7.81
N CYS A 79 0.92 17.28 -6.66
CA CYS A 79 -0.26 17.73 -5.96
C CYS A 79 0.05 17.79 -4.47
N ASP A 80 -0.44 18.84 -3.83
CA ASP A 80 -0.27 19.12 -2.41
C ASP A 80 -1.64 19.42 -1.78
N ASP A 81 -1.65 19.66 -0.46
CA ASP A 81 -2.83 20.07 0.32
C ASP A 81 -4.03 19.12 0.10
N CYS A 82 -3.76 17.81 0.08
CA CYS A 82 -4.77 16.80 -0.14
C CYS A 82 -5.56 16.49 1.13
N GLU A 83 -6.88 16.46 1.00
CA GLU A 83 -7.80 16.09 2.08
C GLU A 83 -8.97 15.25 1.57
N LEU A 84 -9.60 14.53 2.50
CA LEU A 84 -10.86 13.84 2.23
C LEU A 84 -12.02 14.79 2.52
N VAL A 85 -12.93 14.91 1.55
CA VAL A 85 -14.21 15.61 1.69
C VAL A 85 -15.37 14.63 1.50
N ASP A 86 -16.60 15.13 1.67
CA ASP A 86 -17.83 14.33 1.52
C ASP A 86 -17.82 13.04 2.37
N SER A 87 -17.47 13.16 3.65
CA SER A 87 -17.39 12.02 4.58
C SER A 87 -16.40 10.92 4.17
N GLY A 88 -15.39 11.24 3.35
CA GLY A 88 -14.36 10.30 2.95
C GLY A 88 -14.52 9.74 1.54
N SER A 89 -15.60 10.06 0.81
CA SER A 89 -15.83 9.54 -0.55
C SER A 89 -15.02 10.26 -1.62
N THR A 90 -14.57 11.49 -1.36
CA THR A 90 -13.97 12.36 -2.38
C THR A 90 -12.58 12.80 -1.92
N LEU A 91 -11.56 12.56 -2.75
CA LEU A 91 -10.25 13.16 -2.59
C LEU A 91 -10.27 14.56 -3.20
N GLN A 92 -9.85 15.57 -2.44
CA GLN A 92 -9.60 16.92 -2.92
C GLN A 92 -8.12 17.23 -2.78
N CYS A 93 -7.50 17.77 -3.81
CA CYS A 93 -6.09 18.21 -3.77
C CYS A 93 -5.93 19.53 -4.53
N TYR A 94 -4.87 20.27 -4.22
CA TYR A 94 -4.33 21.30 -5.10
C TYR A 94 -3.29 20.68 -6.02
N CYS A 95 -3.44 20.80 -7.34
CA CYS A 95 -2.57 20.13 -8.30
C CYS A 95 -1.95 21.11 -9.28
N ASP A 96 -0.67 20.91 -9.56
CA ASP A 96 0.08 21.68 -10.56
C ASP A 96 -0.45 21.36 -11.96
N GLY A 97 -0.67 22.40 -12.74
CA GLY A 97 -1.09 22.36 -14.13
C GLY A 97 0.09 22.31 -15.09
N THR A 98 -0.15 22.79 -16.31
CA THR A 98 0.89 22.99 -17.33
C THR A 98 0.82 24.42 -17.86
N TYR A 99 1.61 24.76 -18.88
CA TYR A 99 1.41 26.05 -19.57
C TYR A 99 -0.01 26.20 -20.16
N ALA A 100 -0.69 25.09 -20.48
CA ALA A 100 -2.02 25.10 -21.10
C ALA A 100 -3.18 25.00 -20.11
N SER A 101 -2.91 24.60 -18.87
CA SER A 101 -3.91 24.34 -17.83
C SER A 101 -3.41 24.95 -16.52
N GLU A 102 -4.20 25.80 -15.89
CA GLU A 102 -3.81 26.45 -14.63
C GLU A 102 -3.74 25.43 -13.48
N ASP A 103 -2.84 25.70 -12.53
CA ASP A 103 -2.82 25.02 -11.23
C ASP A 103 -4.15 25.27 -10.51
N GLY A 104 -4.62 24.30 -9.73
CA GLY A 104 -5.88 24.50 -9.03
C GLY A 104 -6.34 23.34 -8.17
N THR A 105 -7.38 23.61 -7.40
CA THR A 105 -8.08 22.60 -6.62
C THR A 105 -8.94 21.73 -7.53
N THR A 106 -8.75 20.42 -7.42
CA THR A 106 -9.46 19.40 -8.18
C THR A 106 -9.95 18.31 -7.23
N THR A 107 -10.98 17.57 -7.65
CA THR A 107 -11.57 16.51 -6.85
C THR A 107 -11.74 15.23 -7.64
N LEU A 108 -11.68 14.09 -6.95
CA LEU A 108 -11.90 12.77 -7.50
C LEU A 108 -12.78 11.95 -6.55
N ASN A 109 -13.91 11.44 -7.06
CA ASN A 109 -14.73 10.50 -6.30
C ASN A 109 -14.02 9.14 -6.21
N LEU A 110 -13.56 8.78 -5.01
CA LEU A 110 -12.83 7.57 -4.69
C LEU A 110 -13.70 6.31 -4.82
N GLU A 111 -15.01 6.43 -4.58
CA GLU A 111 -15.97 5.32 -4.70
C GLU A 111 -16.18 4.83 -6.15
N THR A 112 -15.59 5.53 -7.12
CA THR A 112 -15.58 5.08 -8.52
C THR A 112 -14.90 3.72 -8.66
N TYR A 113 -13.80 3.50 -7.92
CA TYR A 113 -13.04 2.25 -7.98
C TYR A 113 -12.68 1.66 -6.63
N ILE A 114 -12.92 2.35 -5.52
CA ILE A 114 -12.67 1.82 -4.18
C ILE A 114 -14.00 1.47 -3.54
N ALA A 115 -14.08 0.33 -2.87
CA ALA A 115 -15.25 -0.10 -2.14
C ALA A 115 -14.85 -0.97 -0.94
N ASN A 116 -15.79 -1.17 -0.03
CA ASN A 116 -15.69 -2.19 1.00
C ASN A 116 -16.08 -3.57 0.43
N TYR A 117 -15.24 -4.56 0.68
CA TYR A 117 -15.45 -5.96 0.36
C TYR A 117 -15.22 -6.78 1.63
N ASP A 118 -16.29 -7.18 2.32
CA ASP A 118 -16.24 -7.93 3.59
C ASP A 118 -15.30 -7.32 4.63
N GLY A 119 -15.39 -6.00 4.82
CA GLY A 119 -14.56 -5.21 5.73
C GLY A 119 -13.26 -4.65 5.13
N HIS A 120 -12.87 -5.06 3.93
CA HIS A 120 -11.64 -4.57 3.27
C HIS A 120 -11.94 -3.46 2.27
N LEU A 121 -11.29 -2.31 2.42
CA LEU A 121 -11.20 -1.30 1.36
C LEU A 121 -10.30 -1.84 0.26
N LEU A 122 -10.86 -2.13 -0.91
CA LEU A 122 -10.11 -2.64 -2.07
C LEU A 122 -10.43 -1.83 -3.32
N SER A 123 -9.44 -1.69 -4.20
CA SER A 123 -9.61 -1.07 -5.51
C SER A 123 -9.88 -2.10 -6.60
N ASN A 124 -10.95 -1.89 -7.37
CA ASN A 124 -11.25 -2.66 -8.58
C ASN A 124 -10.75 -1.97 -9.87
N LEU A 125 -9.81 -1.02 -9.76
CA LEU A 125 -9.25 -0.27 -10.90
C LEU A 125 -8.62 -1.19 -11.96
N THR A 126 -8.01 -2.30 -11.54
CA THR A 126 -7.36 -3.28 -12.43
C THR A 126 -8.29 -4.37 -12.93
N GLY A 127 -9.55 -4.40 -12.46
CA GLY A 127 -10.54 -5.41 -12.80
C GLY A 127 -11.41 -5.79 -11.61
N ALA A 128 -12.39 -6.68 -11.86
CA ALA A 128 -13.28 -7.15 -10.80
C ALA A 128 -12.51 -7.90 -9.70
N ILE A 129 -12.85 -7.60 -8.43
CA ILE A 129 -12.35 -8.36 -7.29
C ILE A 129 -12.91 -9.78 -7.35
N THR A 130 -12.02 -10.76 -7.39
CA THR A 130 -12.37 -12.20 -7.47
C THR A 130 -12.12 -12.96 -6.18
N SER A 131 -11.38 -12.37 -5.25
CA SER A 131 -11.09 -12.91 -3.92
C SER A 131 -10.84 -11.77 -2.95
N ILE A 132 -11.33 -11.91 -1.72
CA ILE A 132 -11.02 -11.01 -0.61
C ILE A 132 -9.75 -11.52 0.08
N PRO A 133 -8.76 -10.65 0.38
CA PRO A 133 -7.57 -11.03 1.13
C PRO A 133 -7.89 -11.63 2.50
N THR A 134 -6.99 -12.46 3.02
CA THR A 134 -7.11 -12.91 4.41
C THR A 134 -6.73 -11.77 5.35
N ASN A 135 -7.46 -11.63 6.46
CA ASN A 135 -7.18 -10.61 7.45
C ASN A 135 -5.75 -10.76 8.01
N SER A 136 -5.01 -9.67 7.99
CA SER A 136 -3.72 -9.56 8.64
C SER A 136 -3.84 -9.53 10.16
N SER A 137 -2.82 -10.03 10.84
CA SER A 137 -2.61 -9.82 12.28
C SER A 137 -1.95 -8.49 12.63
N TYR A 138 -1.42 -7.76 11.64
CA TYR A 138 -0.83 -6.44 11.83
C TYR A 138 -1.90 -5.36 11.71
N ALA A 139 -1.91 -4.44 12.67
CA ALA A 139 -2.76 -3.26 12.60
C ALA A 139 -2.27 -2.30 11.49
N VAL A 140 -3.17 -1.47 10.98
CA VAL A 140 -2.77 -0.33 10.14
C VAL A 140 -1.83 0.58 10.96
N PRO A 141 -0.64 0.93 10.45
CA PRO A 141 0.29 1.82 11.13
C PRO A 141 -0.35 3.17 11.50
N THR A 142 0.10 3.73 12.63
CA THR A 142 -0.21 5.13 12.98
C THR A 142 0.80 6.11 12.37
N ASN A 143 1.97 5.61 12.01
CA ASN A 143 2.98 6.28 11.20
C ASN A 143 3.40 5.35 10.05
N PHE A 144 3.29 5.81 8.81
CA PHE A 144 3.67 5.00 7.65
C PHE A 144 5.16 5.13 7.31
N ASP A 145 5.86 6.12 7.85
CA ASP A 145 7.30 6.25 7.66
C ASP A 145 8.06 5.19 8.46
N VAL A 146 8.94 4.46 7.78
CA VAL A 146 9.97 3.60 8.37
C VAL A 146 11.34 4.08 7.91
N GLU A 147 12.29 4.17 8.84
CA GLU A 147 13.67 4.52 8.51
C GLU A 147 14.56 3.26 8.50
N LEU A 148 15.28 3.02 7.41
CA LEU A 148 16.39 2.09 7.38
C LEU A 148 17.69 2.84 7.62
N GLU A 149 18.35 2.51 8.72
CA GLU A 149 19.69 2.97 9.01
C GLU A 149 20.69 1.89 8.56
N LEU A 150 21.61 2.27 7.67
CA LEU A 150 22.48 1.34 6.96
C LEU A 150 23.96 1.71 7.13
N SER A 151 24.82 0.69 7.04
CA SER A 151 26.27 0.87 7.01
C SER A 151 26.89 0.02 5.92
N SER A 152 27.85 0.57 5.20
CA SER A 152 28.71 -0.19 4.28
C SER A 152 29.86 -0.91 4.99
N GLU A 153 30.07 -0.62 6.28
CA GLU A 153 31.03 -1.31 7.12
C GLU A 153 30.38 -2.48 7.86
N ASN A 154 31.02 -3.64 7.89
CA ASN A 154 30.56 -4.76 8.71
C ASN A 154 30.93 -4.51 10.18
N ASN A 155 30.14 -3.68 10.85
CA ASN A 155 30.44 -3.17 12.20
C ASN A 155 29.31 -3.40 13.21
N THR A 156 28.37 -4.31 12.92
CA THR A 156 27.21 -4.57 13.79
C THR A 156 26.42 -3.30 14.14
N CYS A 157 26.25 -2.42 13.15
CA CYS A 157 25.54 -1.15 13.25
C CYS A 157 26.10 -0.21 14.33
N SER A 158 27.39 -0.31 14.67
CA SER A 158 28.03 0.64 15.59
C SER A 158 28.27 2.01 14.96
N VAL A 159 28.38 2.05 13.62
CA VAL A 159 28.49 3.29 12.83
C VAL A 159 27.58 3.17 11.62
N LEU A 160 26.63 4.08 11.51
CA LEU A 160 25.67 4.19 10.42
C LEU A 160 26.13 5.30 9.46
N GLY A 161 25.88 5.12 8.17
CA GLY A 161 26.35 6.02 7.12
C GLY A 161 25.28 6.41 6.10
N ALA A 162 24.13 5.73 6.11
CA ALA A 162 22.98 6.05 5.27
C ALA A 162 21.67 5.87 6.04
N TYR A 163 20.71 6.72 5.70
CA TYR A 163 19.37 6.76 6.28
C TYR A 163 18.39 6.82 5.11
N LEU A 164 17.54 5.81 4.98
CA LEU A 164 16.51 5.74 3.95
C LEU A 164 15.15 5.80 4.63
N THR A 165 14.39 6.86 4.37
CA THR A 165 12.98 6.92 4.75
C THR A 165 12.16 6.25 3.66
N LEU A 166 11.33 5.28 4.04
CA LEU A 166 10.46 4.51 3.16
C LEU A 166 9.04 4.61 3.69
N ASN A 167 8.07 4.85 2.82
CA ASN A 167 6.66 4.99 3.22
C ASN A 167 5.67 4.56 2.13
N ASP A 168 6.19 4.02 1.04
CA ASP A 168 5.45 3.57 -0.12
C ASP A 168 5.72 2.07 -0.39
N PRO A 169 4.70 1.30 -0.80
CA PRO A 169 4.91 -0.05 -1.30
C PRO A 169 5.74 0.01 -2.58
N THR A 170 6.86 -0.70 -2.59
CA THR A 170 7.78 -0.72 -3.73
C THR A 170 8.28 -2.15 -3.95
N ASP A 171 8.05 -2.69 -5.15
CA ASP A 171 8.51 -4.03 -5.54
C ASP A 171 10.03 -4.15 -5.48
N CYS A 172 10.73 -3.12 -5.96
CA CYS A 172 12.18 -3.03 -5.87
C CYS A 172 12.70 -1.60 -5.87
N TYR A 173 13.35 -1.23 -4.77
CA TYR A 173 14.03 0.02 -4.55
C TYR A 173 15.54 -0.19 -4.62
N TYR A 174 16.21 0.52 -5.52
CA TYR A 174 17.65 0.57 -5.63
C TYR A 174 18.13 2.03 -5.71
N LEU A 175 19.15 2.38 -4.94
CA LEU A 175 19.68 3.73 -4.87
C LEU A 175 20.85 3.90 -5.84
N ASN A 176 20.61 4.49 -7.01
CA ASN A 176 21.70 4.74 -7.97
C ASN A 176 22.58 5.92 -7.53
N LEU A 177 23.73 5.63 -6.93
CA LEU A 177 24.72 6.62 -6.50
C LEU A 177 25.78 6.97 -7.57
N GLY A 178 25.71 6.33 -8.75
CA GLY A 178 26.75 6.44 -9.78
C GLY A 178 28.10 5.80 -9.41
N VAL A 179 28.14 5.07 -8.29
CA VAL A 179 29.29 4.28 -7.80
C VAL A 179 28.77 2.95 -7.26
N GLU A 180 29.60 1.91 -7.34
CA GLU A 180 29.29 0.63 -6.70
C GLU A 180 29.25 0.79 -5.18
N TYR A 181 28.20 0.26 -4.56
CA TYR A 181 28.06 0.22 -3.11
C TYR A 181 27.44 -1.10 -2.69
N THR A 182 27.65 -1.46 -1.43
CA THR A 182 26.89 -2.52 -0.77
C THR A 182 26.76 -2.18 0.69
N TRP A 183 25.59 -2.42 1.25
CA TRP A 183 25.38 -2.37 2.69
C TRP A 183 25.88 -3.67 3.30
N ALA A 184 26.55 -3.58 4.44
CA ALA A 184 27.07 -4.73 5.18
C ALA A 184 26.26 -5.02 6.45
N CYS A 185 25.55 -4.01 6.98
CA CYS A 185 24.57 -4.19 8.05
C CYS A 185 23.55 -3.05 8.07
N GLY A 186 22.46 -3.24 8.81
CA GLY A 186 21.46 -2.21 9.03
C GLY A 186 20.45 -2.55 10.11
N THR A 187 19.63 -1.55 10.46
CA THR A 187 18.50 -1.67 11.38
C THR A 187 17.32 -0.87 10.82
N SER A 188 16.09 -1.26 11.17
CA SER A 188 14.90 -0.46 10.91
C SER A 188 14.44 0.25 12.19
N VAL A 189 14.04 1.51 12.05
CA VAL A 189 13.46 2.35 13.12
C VAL A 189 12.01 2.67 12.75
N ASP A 190 11.14 2.70 13.75
CA ASP A 190 9.71 3.03 13.61
C ASP A 190 8.91 2.15 12.63
N ASN A 191 9.36 0.91 12.39
CA ASN A 191 8.63 -0.04 11.55
C ASN A 191 7.40 -0.62 12.28
N GLU A 192 6.23 0.01 12.09
CA GLU A 192 4.97 -0.41 12.71
C GLU A 192 4.23 -1.52 11.92
N GLY A 193 4.51 -1.70 10.63
CA GLY A 193 3.73 -2.62 9.79
C GLY A 193 4.35 -3.03 8.46
N TRP A 194 5.61 -2.70 8.17
CA TRP A 194 6.26 -3.02 6.90
C TRP A 194 7.09 -4.30 6.99
N GLU A 195 7.06 -5.07 5.92
CA GLU A 195 8.13 -6.02 5.59
C GLU A 195 9.08 -5.36 4.62
N ILE A 196 10.36 -5.30 4.99
CA ILE A 196 11.42 -4.78 4.13
C ILE A 196 12.42 -5.90 3.89
N VAL A 197 12.54 -6.35 2.64
CA VAL A 197 13.44 -7.44 2.27
C VAL A 197 14.64 -6.88 1.52
N GLY A 198 15.85 -7.14 2.03
CA GLY A 198 17.10 -6.73 1.39
C GLY A 198 17.64 -7.81 0.45
N PHE A 199 18.09 -7.40 -0.73
CA PHE A 199 18.63 -8.28 -1.77
C PHE A 199 20.06 -7.90 -2.16
N ALA A 200 20.85 -8.89 -2.56
CA ALA A 200 22.20 -8.66 -3.07
C ALA A 200 22.19 -8.11 -4.50
N ALA A 201 21.16 -8.38 -5.30
CA ALA A 201 21.01 -7.89 -6.67
C ALA A 201 20.24 -6.56 -6.71
N GLU A 202 20.61 -5.67 -7.63
CA GLU A 202 20.00 -4.35 -7.80
C GLU A 202 18.53 -4.41 -8.29
N ASP A 203 18.13 -5.53 -8.89
CA ASP A 203 16.78 -5.79 -9.41
C ASP A 203 15.91 -6.60 -8.43
N CYS A 204 16.34 -6.74 -7.18
CA CYS A 204 15.68 -7.53 -6.14
C CYS A 204 15.45 -9.00 -6.51
N SER A 205 16.25 -9.54 -7.43
CA SER A 205 16.24 -10.96 -7.76
C SER A 205 17.09 -11.79 -6.77
N GLY A 206 16.79 -13.09 -6.71
CA GLY A 206 17.52 -14.05 -5.89
C GLY A 206 16.97 -14.19 -4.47
N ASP A 207 17.80 -14.75 -3.58
CA ASP A 207 17.41 -15.03 -2.20
C ASP A 207 17.46 -13.75 -1.34
N ALA A 208 16.50 -13.63 -0.42
CA ALA A 208 16.51 -12.60 0.61
C ALA A 208 17.78 -12.71 1.47
N VAL A 209 18.48 -11.58 1.63
CA VAL A 209 19.69 -11.47 2.46
C VAL A 209 19.34 -10.99 3.88
N ALA A 210 18.33 -10.13 3.99
CA ALA A 210 17.83 -9.60 5.25
C ALA A 210 16.33 -9.35 5.16
N THR A 211 15.65 -9.40 6.30
CA THR A 211 14.22 -9.08 6.41
C THR A 211 13.99 -8.28 7.68
N TYR A 212 13.45 -7.07 7.53
CA TYR A 212 12.97 -6.25 8.63
C TYR A 212 11.46 -6.35 8.73
N THR A 213 10.97 -6.49 9.96
CA THR A 213 9.55 -6.55 10.30
C THR A 213 9.34 -5.81 11.62
N PRO A 214 8.09 -5.57 12.05
CA PRO A 214 7.84 -5.00 13.38
C PRO A 214 8.41 -5.84 14.54
N SER A 215 8.73 -7.13 14.32
CA SER A 215 9.27 -8.02 15.35
C SER A 215 10.77 -7.81 15.63
N ASN A 216 11.51 -7.12 14.75
CA ASN A 216 12.95 -6.90 14.87
C ASN A 216 13.37 -5.43 14.68
N VAL A 217 12.47 -4.50 14.99
CA VAL A 217 12.77 -3.07 15.08
C VAL A 217 13.96 -2.83 16.03
N ASN A 218 14.81 -1.86 15.68
CA ASN A 218 16.04 -1.52 16.41
C ASN A 218 17.01 -2.70 16.60
N THR A 219 16.88 -3.76 15.80
CA THR A 219 17.80 -4.90 15.81
C THR A 219 18.73 -4.80 14.61
N CYS A 220 20.04 -4.73 14.89
CA CYS A 220 21.04 -4.76 13.84
C CYS A 220 21.10 -6.14 13.16
N LEU A 221 20.92 -6.15 11.85
CA LEU A 221 21.14 -7.30 10.98
C LEU A 221 22.46 -7.12 10.24
N THR A 222 23.28 -8.17 10.18
CA THR A 222 24.53 -8.19 9.39
C THR A 222 24.32 -9.04 8.14
N PHE A 223 24.87 -8.60 7.02
CA PHE A 223 24.62 -9.20 5.71
C PHE A 223 25.87 -9.94 5.24
N SER A 224 25.76 -11.25 5.02
CA SER A 224 26.89 -12.08 4.62
C SER A 224 27.38 -11.81 3.19
N THR A 225 26.47 -11.41 2.30
CA THR A 225 26.73 -11.17 0.87
C THR A 225 26.58 -9.68 0.50
N GLY A 226 26.21 -8.85 1.47
CA GLY A 226 25.86 -7.45 1.28
C GLY A 226 24.46 -7.26 0.67
N VAL A 227 23.90 -6.06 0.83
CA VAL A 227 22.58 -5.67 0.31
C VAL A 227 22.73 -4.45 -0.60
N GLN A 228 22.03 -4.44 -1.72
CA GLN A 228 22.05 -3.36 -2.72
C GLN A 228 20.65 -2.77 -2.97
N ALA A 229 19.61 -3.61 -2.90
CA ALA A 229 18.23 -3.22 -3.15
C ALA A 229 17.28 -3.74 -2.07
N PHE A 230 16.09 -3.15 -2.01
CA PHE A 230 15.06 -3.48 -1.01
C PHE A 230 13.69 -3.63 -1.69
N SER A 231 12.89 -4.61 -1.28
CA SER A 231 11.44 -4.58 -1.50
C SER A 231 10.74 -4.11 -0.24
N ILE A 232 9.65 -3.38 -0.39
CA ILE A 232 8.87 -2.77 0.69
C ILE A 232 7.42 -3.18 0.52
N THR A 233 6.89 -3.93 1.49
CA THR A 233 5.54 -4.51 1.40
C THR A 233 4.78 -4.27 2.69
N PRO A 234 3.54 -3.78 2.64
CA PRO A 234 2.71 -3.64 3.83
C PRO A 234 2.34 -5.02 4.38
N LEU A 235 2.43 -5.19 5.70
CA LEU A 235 1.99 -6.41 6.39
C LEU A 235 0.55 -6.33 6.88
N TRP A 236 -0.08 -5.15 6.93
CA TRP A 236 -1.48 -4.96 7.36
C TRP A 236 -2.47 -5.19 6.21
N ASN A 237 -3.77 -4.97 6.45
CA ASN A 237 -4.80 -5.04 5.40
C ASN A 237 -4.68 -3.84 4.44
N ALA A 238 -3.82 -3.95 3.44
CA ALA A 238 -3.48 -2.88 2.51
C ALA A 238 -3.78 -3.27 1.05
N ASP A 239 -4.16 -2.29 0.22
CA ASP A 239 -4.42 -2.42 -1.22
C ASP A 239 -3.69 -1.35 -2.08
#